data_AF-A0A958CDX6-F1
#
_entry.id   AF-A0A958CDX6-F1
#
_cell.length_a   1.000
_cell.length_b   1.000
_cell.length_c   1.000
_cell.angle_alpha   90.00
_cell.angle_beta   90.00
_cell.angle_gamma   90.00
#
_symmetry.space_group_name_H-M   'P 1'
#
loop_
_entity.id
_entity.type
_entity.pdbx_description
1 polymer ?
#
loop_
_entity_poly.entity_id
_entity_poly.type
_entity_poly.pdbx_seq_one_letter_code
_entity_poly.pdbx_strand_id
1 'polypeptide(L)'
;MPLITDPTQAQEIYQQAAESGICLVNFCTENRRTTEAIFRAAYAFAQQHGLDGIPVIISATANYPIEPQLRHYTASGDAKLGLRALLADVDLYLSEDSPYRDVQAMLHLDHALPDYEQEIIPRCLDKFATIMYDCSYYSFDENIRRTAEFVEQHGHQVLVEGCVDEIIQSEDAGVEEGHLTDPVQAERFLRETGVALIVPNLGTEHRSTAAVARYHGDLAGQIRDRVGSIQVLHGSSSLADADLPRLAGDGIVKFNVWSIFERLGGQAVARHVFHNLGNMLPEPALRAWQAEGLLGDTCFDPSYIDDHCQGTLGPKGWALVERGRRDVWEEAVMARMVFYLEQLGYANWH
;
A
#
# COMPACT_ATOMS: atom_id res chain seq x y z
N MET A 1 -10.16 -6.69 -20.53
CA MET A 1 -9.44 -5.43 -20.26
C MET A 1 -8.70 -5.63 -18.95
N PRO A 2 -7.40 -5.31 -18.90
CA PRO A 2 -6.59 -5.50 -17.70
C PRO A 2 -6.91 -4.50 -16.58
N LEU A 3 -7.43 -3.31 -16.90
CA LEU A 3 -7.98 -2.40 -15.90
C LEU A 3 -9.42 -2.81 -15.57
N ILE A 4 -9.66 -3.11 -14.30
CA ILE A 4 -10.95 -3.51 -13.77
C ILE A 4 -11.62 -2.28 -13.16
N THR A 5 -12.71 -1.83 -13.76
CA THR A 5 -13.52 -0.69 -13.26
C THR A 5 -14.98 -1.05 -13.07
N ASP A 6 -15.42 -2.21 -13.58
CA ASP A 6 -16.78 -2.69 -13.38
C ASP A 6 -16.93 -3.28 -11.97
N PRO A 7 -17.91 -2.84 -11.17
CA PRO A 7 -18.06 -3.30 -9.79
C PRO A 7 -18.45 -4.78 -9.70
N THR A 8 -19.14 -5.33 -10.71
CA THR A 8 -19.48 -6.77 -10.74
C THR A 8 -18.21 -7.59 -10.94
N GLN A 9 -17.38 -7.19 -11.91
CA GLN A 9 -16.09 -7.85 -12.15
C GLN A 9 -15.15 -7.75 -10.94
N ALA A 10 -15.10 -6.59 -10.27
CA ALA A 10 -14.33 -6.43 -9.05
C ALA A 10 -14.83 -7.38 -7.94
N GLN A 11 -16.15 -7.53 -7.79
CA GLN A 11 -16.77 -8.41 -6.80
C GLN A 11 -16.44 -9.88 -7.08
N GLU A 12 -16.46 -10.29 -8.34
CA GLU A 12 -16.07 -11.64 -8.77
C GLU A 12 -14.61 -11.94 -8.40
N ILE A 13 -13.70 -10.99 -8.57
CA ILE A 13 -12.28 -11.14 -8.17
C ILE A 13 -12.14 -11.33 -6.66
N TYR A 14 -12.85 -10.53 -5.84
CA TYR A 14 -12.84 -10.72 -4.38
C TYR A 14 -13.42 -12.07 -3.97
N GLN A 15 -14.52 -12.48 -4.60
CA GLN A 15 -15.14 -13.79 -4.34
C GLN A 15 -14.18 -14.93 -4.71
N GLN A 16 -13.58 -14.88 -5.89
CA GLN A 16 -12.59 -15.86 -6.34
C GLN A 16 -11.39 -15.94 -5.40
N ALA A 17 -10.89 -14.78 -4.93
CA ALA A 17 -9.80 -14.74 -3.96
C ALA A 17 -10.19 -15.42 -2.65
N ALA A 18 -11.36 -15.08 -2.10
CA ALA A 18 -11.87 -15.70 -0.88
C ALA A 18 -12.05 -17.22 -1.01
N GLU A 19 -12.61 -17.71 -2.12
CA GLU A 19 -12.80 -19.14 -2.40
C GLU A 19 -11.46 -19.88 -2.58
N SER A 20 -10.46 -19.19 -3.11
CA SER A 20 -9.11 -19.74 -3.35
C SER A 20 -8.18 -19.62 -2.14
N GLY A 21 -8.65 -19.05 -1.02
CA GLY A 21 -7.82 -18.82 0.17
C GLY A 21 -6.71 -17.78 -0.08
N ILE A 22 -6.98 -16.80 -0.94
CA ILE A 22 -6.06 -15.73 -1.33
C ILE A 22 -6.49 -14.45 -0.61
N CYS A 23 -5.51 -13.72 -0.07
CA CYS A 23 -5.72 -12.39 0.47
C CYS A 23 -5.14 -11.38 -0.52
N LEU A 24 -5.99 -10.60 -1.20
CA LEU A 24 -5.57 -9.66 -2.23
C LEU A 24 -4.75 -8.53 -1.63
N VAL A 25 -3.59 -8.26 -2.21
CA VAL A 25 -2.74 -7.16 -1.73
C VAL A 25 -3.19 -5.84 -2.34
N ASN A 26 -3.41 -4.87 -1.46
CA ASN A 26 -3.62 -3.48 -1.78
C ASN A 26 -2.32 -2.69 -1.52
N PHE A 27 -1.62 -2.40 -2.60
CA PHE A 27 -0.39 -1.63 -2.60
C PHE A 27 -0.72 -0.15 -2.76
N CYS A 28 -0.50 0.65 -1.71
CA CYS A 28 -0.64 2.11 -1.89
C CYS A 28 0.56 2.68 -2.64
N THR A 29 0.29 3.71 -3.43
CA THR A 29 1.28 4.45 -4.21
C THR A 29 1.12 5.93 -4.01
N GLU A 30 2.25 6.64 -3.99
CA GLU A 30 2.31 8.09 -3.90
C GLU A 30 3.12 8.72 -5.04
N ASN A 31 3.63 7.91 -5.97
CA ASN A 31 4.46 8.37 -7.07
C ASN A 31 4.55 7.31 -8.18
N ARG A 32 5.01 7.73 -9.37
CA ARG A 32 5.18 6.85 -10.53
C ARG A 32 6.07 5.63 -10.28
N ARG A 33 7.11 5.76 -9.44
CA ARG A 33 8.07 4.69 -9.18
C ARG A 33 7.42 3.55 -8.41
N THR A 34 6.67 3.86 -7.36
CA THR A 34 5.90 2.86 -6.60
C THR A 34 4.85 2.21 -7.49
N THR A 35 4.14 2.99 -8.32
CA THR A 35 3.17 2.45 -9.29
C THR A 35 3.81 1.46 -10.26
N GLU A 36 4.96 1.80 -10.86
CA GLU A 36 5.68 0.89 -11.77
C GLU A 36 6.19 -0.37 -11.06
N ALA A 37 6.69 -0.22 -9.82
CA ALA A 37 7.16 -1.35 -9.03
C ALA A 37 6.05 -2.37 -8.74
N ILE A 38 4.81 -1.93 -8.53
CA ILE A 38 3.65 -2.82 -8.35
C ILE A 38 3.42 -3.67 -9.60
N PHE A 39 3.35 -3.05 -10.78
CA PHE A 39 3.19 -3.78 -12.05
C PHE A 39 4.33 -4.75 -12.31
N ARG A 40 5.56 -4.33 -12.04
CA ARG A 40 6.76 -5.16 -12.21
C ARG A 40 6.77 -6.35 -11.27
N ALA A 41 6.39 -6.17 -10.00
CA ALA A 41 6.31 -7.25 -9.03
C ALA A 41 5.22 -8.25 -9.41
N ALA A 42 4.04 -7.77 -9.81
CA ALA A 42 2.94 -8.61 -10.26
C ALA A 42 3.32 -9.44 -11.50
N TYR A 43 3.92 -8.79 -12.51
CA TYR A 43 4.40 -9.45 -13.72
C TYR A 43 5.49 -10.49 -13.42
N ALA A 44 6.50 -10.13 -12.63
CA ALA A 44 7.59 -11.04 -12.28
C ALA A 44 7.06 -12.28 -11.53
N PHE A 45 6.13 -12.07 -10.59
CA PHE A 45 5.47 -13.16 -9.88
C PHE A 45 4.68 -14.07 -10.84
N ALA A 46 3.83 -13.50 -11.69
CA ALA A 46 3.04 -14.27 -12.65
C ALA A 46 3.93 -15.13 -13.57
N GLN A 47 5.01 -14.54 -14.10
CA GLN A 47 5.98 -15.28 -14.94
C GLN A 47 6.69 -16.41 -14.17
N GLN A 48 7.09 -16.15 -12.92
CA GLN A 48 7.75 -17.15 -12.08
C GLN A 48 6.85 -18.37 -11.80
N HIS A 49 5.55 -18.14 -11.66
CA HIS A 49 4.56 -19.17 -11.34
C HIS A 49 3.81 -19.72 -12.56
N GLY A 50 4.09 -19.22 -13.76
CA GLY A 50 3.43 -19.67 -15.00
C GLY A 50 1.96 -19.25 -15.09
N LEU A 51 1.61 -18.12 -14.49
CA LEU A 51 0.27 -17.54 -14.51
C LEU A 51 0.14 -16.54 -15.67
N ASP A 52 -1.03 -16.48 -16.31
CA ASP A 52 -1.30 -15.52 -17.38
C ASP A 52 -1.26 -14.08 -16.86
N GLY A 53 -1.77 -13.86 -15.64
CA GLY A 53 -1.81 -12.59 -14.94
C GLY A 53 -2.39 -12.76 -13.54
N ILE A 54 -2.21 -11.76 -12.68
CA ILE A 54 -2.75 -11.76 -11.31
C ILE A 54 -3.45 -10.44 -10.99
N PRO A 55 -4.42 -10.46 -10.06
CA PRO A 55 -5.09 -9.25 -9.58
C PRO A 55 -4.21 -8.49 -8.59
N VAL A 56 -3.99 -7.20 -8.84
CA VAL A 56 -3.37 -6.30 -7.87
C VAL A 56 -4.24 -5.09 -7.65
N ILE A 57 -4.33 -4.65 -6.40
CA ILE A 57 -5.03 -3.42 -6.06
C ILE A 57 -3.99 -2.32 -5.88
N ILE A 58 -4.15 -1.23 -6.63
CA ILE A 58 -3.31 -0.04 -6.57
C ILE A 58 -4.16 1.05 -5.91
N SER A 59 -3.72 1.52 -4.76
CA SER A 59 -4.45 2.53 -4.01
C SER A 59 -3.70 3.83 -3.82
N ALA A 60 -4.45 4.88 -3.57
CA ALA A 60 -3.90 6.10 -3.00
C ALA A 60 -4.94 6.78 -2.12
N THR A 61 -4.49 7.42 -1.06
CA THR A 61 -5.27 8.44 -0.37
C THR A 61 -5.20 9.76 -1.15
N ALA A 62 -6.26 10.57 -1.06
CA ALA A 62 -6.36 11.81 -1.83
C ALA A 62 -5.96 13.05 -1.02
N ASN A 63 -6.93 13.68 -0.35
CA ASN A 63 -6.77 14.80 0.57
C ASN A 63 -6.83 14.38 2.04
N TYR A 64 -6.72 13.08 2.32
CA TYR A 64 -6.65 12.53 3.67
C TYR A 64 -5.59 13.28 4.50
N PRO A 65 -5.93 13.81 5.70
CA PRO A 65 -5.05 14.73 6.43
C PRO A 65 -3.68 14.16 6.82
N ILE A 66 -3.59 12.84 6.99
CA ILE A 66 -2.44 12.18 7.61
C ILE A 66 -1.41 11.73 6.57
N GLU A 67 -1.86 11.17 5.44
CA GLU A 67 -1.06 11.00 4.21
C GLU A 67 -1.95 11.39 3.04
N PRO A 68 -1.68 12.47 2.32
CA PRO A 68 -2.37 12.78 1.08
C PRO A 68 -1.54 12.31 -0.13
N GLN A 69 -1.50 11.00 -0.40
CA GLN A 69 -0.58 10.39 -1.39
C GLN A 69 -0.75 10.97 -2.80
N LEU A 70 -1.96 11.27 -3.24
CA LEU A 70 -2.17 11.91 -4.55
C LEU A 70 -1.60 13.34 -4.60
N ARG A 71 -1.45 14.04 -3.47
CA ARG A 71 -0.73 15.33 -3.46
C ARG A 71 0.77 15.15 -3.63
N HIS A 72 1.33 14.00 -3.26
CA HIS A 72 2.76 13.68 -3.42
C HIS A 72 3.10 13.16 -4.82
N TYR A 73 2.10 12.66 -5.56
CA TYR A 73 2.28 12.08 -6.91
C TYR A 73 2.88 13.05 -7.92
N THR A 74 2.61 14.35 -7.77
CA THR A 74 3.27 15.40 -8.56
C THR A 74 3.74 16.53 -7.66
N ALA A 75 4.81 17.22 -8.09
CA ALA A 75 5.38 18.34 -7.33
C ALA A 75 4.43 19.55 -7.16
N SER A 76 3.24 19.55 -7.79
CA SER A 76 2.26 20.62 -7.63
C SER A 76 1.52 20.57 -6.29
N GLY A 77 1.53 19.43 -5.59
CA GLY A 77 0.76 19.27 -4.35
C GLY A 77 -0.76 19.18 -4.56
N ASP A 78 -1.23 19.04 -5.81
CA ASP A 78 -2.66 19.04 -6.15
C ASP A 78 -3.16 17.60 -6.37
N ALA A 79 -4.11 17.17 -5.55
CA ALA A 79 -4.64 15.81 -5.59
C ALA A 79 -5.38 15.48 -6.91
N LYS A 80 -5.99 16.46 -7.58
CA LYS A 80 -6.66 16.25 -8.88
C LYS A 80 -5.63 16.00 -9.98
N LEU A 81 -4.51 16.73 -9.96
CA LEU A 81 -3.40 16.48 -10.87
C LEU A 81 -2.71 15.15 -10.57
N GLY A 82 -2.53 14.82 -9.28
CA GLY A 82 -2.00 13.52 -8.86
C GLY A 82 -2.87 12.35 -9.30
N LEU A 83 -4.19 12.44 -9.14
CA LEU A 83 -5.14 11.45 -9.64
C LEU A 83 -4.98 11.24 -11.15
N ARG A 84 -4.89 12.32 -11.92
CA ARG A 84 -4.70 12.26 -13.37
C ARG A 84 -3.36 11.63 -13.74
N ALA A 85 -2.31 11.89 -12.97
CA ALA A 85 -0.99 11.30 -13.19
C ALA A 85 -1.00 9.79 -12.88
N LEU A 86 -1.61 9.36 -11.77
CA LEU A 86 -1.79 7.94 -11.44
C LEU A 86 -2.54 7.21 -12.55
N LEU A 87 -3.68 7.73 -13.00
CA LEU A 87 -4.47 7.14 -14.09
C LEU A 87 -3.65 7.03 -15.38
N ALA A 88 -2.92 8.07 -15.75
CA ALA A 88 -2.08 8.06 -16.95
C ALA A 88 -0.93 7.04 -16.87
N ASP A 89 -0.31 6.86 -15.69
CA ASP A 89 0.72 5.84 -15.48
C ASP A 89 0.12 4.43 -15.55
N VAL A 90 -1.06 4.19 -14.98
CA VAL A 90 -1.77 2.90 -15.06
C VAL A 90 -2.14 2.57 -16.50
N ASP A 91 -2.72 3.52 -17.24
CA ASP A 91 -3.03 3.36 -18.66
C ASP A 91 -1.76 3.04 -19.48
N LEU A 92 -0.65 3.71 -19.18
CA LEU A 92 0.64 3.45 -19.82
C LEU A 92 1.11 2.01 -19.55
N TYR A 93 1.10 1.57 -18.29
CA TYR A 93 1.58 0.25 -17.90
C TYR A 93 0.67 -0.90 -18.36
N LEU A 94 -0.59 -0.61 -18.67
CA LEU A 94 -1.54 -1.58 -19.23
C LEU A 94 -1.68 -1.51 -20.75
N SER A 95 -0.92 -0.64 -21.42
CA SER A 95 -0.94 -0.52 -22.88
C SER A 95 -0.47 -1.80 -23.59
N GLU A 96 -0.86 -1.98 -24.85
CA GLU A 96 -0.58 -3.20 -25.65
C GLU A 96 0.92 -3.53 -25.76
N ASP A 97 1.76 -2.49 -25.87
CA ASP A 97 3.22 -2.60 -25.95
C ASP A 97 3.89 -2.88 -24.60
N SER A 98 3.15 -2.75 -23.50
CA SER A 98 3.67 -2.97 -22.16
C SER A 98 3.81 -4.47 -21.86
N PRO A 99 4.90 -4.90 -21.20
CA PRO A 99 4.99 -6.27 -20.68
C PRO A 99 3.96 -6.56 -19.58
N TYR A 100 3.36 -5.52 -18.96
CA TYR A 100 2.42 -5.67 -17.85
C TYR A 100 0.95 -5.70 -18.28
N ARG A 101 0.66 -5.75 -19.59
CA ARG A 101 -0.71 -5.69 -20.16
C ARG A 101 -1.67 -6.78 -19.68
N ASP A 102 -1.16 -7.87 -19.11
CA ASP A 102 -1.95 -8.99 -18.62
C ASP A 102 -2.17 -8.94 -17.09
N VAL A 103 -1.57 -7.96 -16.40
CA VAL A 103 -1.83 -7.69 -14.97
C VAL A 103 -3.25 -7.17 -14.80
N GLN A 104 -4.04 -7.77 -13.91
CA GLN A 104 -5.41 -7.36 -13.62
C GLN A 104 -5.39 -6.27 -12.55
N ALA A 105 -5.36 -5.01 -12.96
CA ALA A 105 -5.28 -3.88 -12.03
C ALA A 105 -6.67 -3.44 -11.55
N MET A 106 -6.86 -3.37 -10.23
CA MET A 106 -7.99 -2.72 -9.58
C MET A 106 -7.51 -1.41 -8.93
N LEU A 107 -8.16 -0.30 -9.24
CA LEU A 107 -7.88 0.96 -8.56
C LEU A 107 -8.75 1.12 -7.31
N HIS A 108 -8.15 1.61 -6.23
CA HIS A 108 -8.81 1.85 -4.93
C HIS A 108 -8.55 3.27 -4.41
N LEU A 109 -9.60 3.99 -4.01
CA LEU A 109 -9.45 5.26 -3.31
C LEU A 109 -9.51 4.99 -1.81
N ASP A 110 -8.38 5.19 -1.14
CA ASP A 110 -8.18 4.87 0.27
C ASP A 110 -8.58 6.06 1.15
N HIS A 111 -9.21 5.79 2.29
CA HIS A 111 -9.73 6.79 3.24
C HIS A 111 -10.47 7.99 2.59
N ALA A 112 -11.49 7.72 1.78
CA ALA A 112 -12.30 8.79 1.20
C ALA A 112 -13.19 9.43 2.27
N LEU A 113 -12.69 10.46 2.94
CA LEU A 113 -13.44 11.18 3.96
C LEU A 113 -14.50 12.09 3.30
N PRO A 114 -15.78 12.03 3.74
CA PRO A 114 -16.87 12.82 3.17
C PRO A 114 -16.59 14.33 3.07
N ASP A 115 -15.91 14.87 4.08
CA ASP A 115 -15.65 16.30 4.21
C ASP A 115 -14.42 16.77 3.42
N TYR A 116 -13.55 15.84 2.97
CA TYR A 116 -12.29 16.16 2.29
C TYR A 116 -12.31 15.84 0.80
N GLU A 117 -13.13 14.88 0.37
CA GLU A 117 -13.03 14.29 -0.98
C GLU A 117 -14.16 14.67 -1.95
N GLN A 118 -14.89 15.74 -1.66
CA GLN A 118 -16.02 16.20 -2.49
C GLN A 118 -15.65 16.45 -3.95
N GLU A 119 -14.40 16.86 -4.24
CA GLU A 119 -13.91 17.07 -5.61
C GLU A 119 -13.27 15.83 -6.24
N ILE A 120 -12.84 14.85 -5.43
CA ILE A 120 -12.08 13.67 -5.87
C ILE A 120 -13.02 12.50 -6.12
N ILE A 121 -13.95 12.21 -5.21
CA ILE A 121 -14.89 11.09 -5.35
C ILE A 121 -15.56 11.07 -6.74
N PRO A 122 -16.17 12.17 -7.24
CA PRO A 122 -16.83 12.16 -8.54
C PRO A 122 -15.90 11.89 -9.74
N ARG A 123 -14.57 11.96 -9.54
CA ARG A 123 -13.55 11.68 -10.57
C ARG A 123 -13.07 10.23 -10.55
N CYS A 124 -13.36 9.51 -9.47
CA CYS A 124 -12.94 8.13 -9.27
C CYS A 124 -14.07 7.13 -9.53
N LEU A 125 -15.35 7.51 -9.32
CA LEU A 125 -16.50 6.59 -9.35
C LEU A 125 -16.60 5.68 -10.59
N ASP A 126 -16.19 6.15 -11.78
CA ASP A 126 -16.23 5.39 -13.04
C ASP A 126 -14.88 4.81 -13.45
N LYS A 127 -13.82 5.03 -12.65
CA LYS A 127 -12.43 4.68 -12.97
C LYS A 127 -11.81 3.72 -11.97
N PHE A 128 -12.43 3.58 -10.81
CA PHE A 128 -11.93 2.80 -9.69
C PHE A 128 -12.82 1.59 -9.49
N ALA A 129 -12.20 0.45 -9.18
CA ALA A 129 -12.92 -0.77 -8.83
C ALA A 129 -13.59 -0.64 -7.46
N THR A 130 -12.90 0.05 -6.53
CA THR A 130 -13.32 0.15 -5.14
C THR A 130 -13.03 1.52 -4.55
N ILE A 131 -13.80 1.90 -3.52
CA ILE A 131 -13.58 3.09 -2.71
C ILE A 131 -13.80 2.76 -1.24
N MET A 132 -12.89 3.15 -0.37
CA MET A 132 -13.13 3.16 1.08
C MET A 132 -13.82 4.46 1.44
N TYR A 133 -15.13 4.40 1.70
CA TYR A 133 -15.87 5.56 2.22
C TYR A 133 -15.76 5.56 3.74
N ASP A 134 -14.86 6.40 4.24
CA ASP A 134 -14.46 6.35 5.64
C ASP A 134 -15.23 7.37 6.47
N CYS A 135 -16.21 6.87 7.22
CA CYS A 135 -17.01 7.63 8.18
C CYS A 135 -16.70 7.24 9.64
N SER A 136 -15.58 6.56 9.92
CA SER A 136 -15.29 5.99 11.24
C SER A 136 -15.07 7.03 12.35
N TYR A 137 -14.79 8.28 11.97
CA TYR A 137 -14.66 9.41 12.90
C TYR A 137 -16.00 9.97 13.40
N TYR A 138 -17.13 9.54 12.82
CA TYR A 138 -18.46 9.85 13.32
C TYR A 138 -18.92 8.82 14.37
N SER A 139 -20.00 9.11 15.08
CA SER A 139 -20.63 8.08 15.93
C SER A 139 -21.07 6.89 15.07
N PHE A 140 -21.08 5.69 15.65
CA PHE A 140 -21.39 4.45 14.93
C PHE A 140 -22.70 4.50 14.11
N ASP A 141 -23.78 5.05 14.67
CA ASP A 141 -25.05 5.20 13.95
C ASP A 141 -24.97 6.23 12.80
N GLU A 142 -24.19 7.30 12.96
CA GLU A 142 -23.98 8.29 11.89
C GLU A 142 -23.05 7.75 10.80
N ASN A 143 -22.05 6.93 11.16
CA ASN A 143 -21.22 6.17 10.24
C ASN A 143 -22.09 5.25 9.37
N ILE A 144 -22.97 4.44 9.99
CA ILE A 144 -23.92 3.58 9.27
C ILE A 144 -24.78 4.43 8.32
N ARG A 145 -25.40 5.51 8.82
CA ARG A 145 -26.31 6.34 8.02
C ARG A 145 -25.64 6.91 6.78
N ARG A 146 -24.45 7.52 6.94
CA ARG A 146 -23.70 8.13 5.83
C ARG A 146 -23.18 7.11 4.84
N THR A 147 -22.65 6.00 5.34
CA THR A 147 -22.13 4.93 4.50
C THR A 147 -23.26 4.28 3.70
N ALA A 148 -24.43 4.05 4.30
CA ALA A 148 -25.62 3.55 3.60
C ALA A 148 -26.10 4.51 2.50
N GLU A 149 -26.17 5.83 2.78
CA GLU A 149 -26.50 6.85 1.77
C GLU A 149 -25.50 6.82 0.59
N PHE A 150 -24.21 6.66 0.89
CA PHE A 150 -23.18 6.56 -0.15
C PHE A 150 -23.33 5.31 -1.00
N VAL A 151 -23.57 4.15 -0.37
CA VAL A 151 -23.82 2.88 -1.07
C VAL A 151 -25.06 2.98 -1.96
N GLU A 152 -26.17 3.53 -1.46
CA GLU A 152 -27.39 3.73 -2.24
C GLU A 152 -27.14 4.59 -3.49
N GLN A 153 -26.35 5.66 -3.34
CA GLN A 153 -26.07 6.60 -4.42
C GLN A 153 -25.04 6.07 -5.43
N HIS A 154 -24.03 5.32 -4.99
CA HIS A 154 -22.82 5.05 -5.78
C HIS A 154 -22.43 3.57 -5.91
N GLY A 155 -23.05 2.66 -5.15
CA GLY A 155 -22.70 1.23 -5.13
C GLY A 155 -22.91 0.50 -6.46
N HIS A 156 -23.64 1.09 -7.40
CA HIS A 156 -23.81 0.58 -8.76
C HIS A 156 -22.68 0.99 -9.72
N GLN A 157 -21.80 1.91 -9.31
CA GLN A 157 -20.65 2.39 -10.10
C GLN A 157 -19.32 1.86 -9.57
N VAL A 158 -19.21 1.69 -8.26
CA VAL A 158 -17.98 1.30 -7.57
C VAL A 158 -18.33 0.44 -6.35
N LEU A 159 -17.49 -0.54 -6.02
CA LEU A 159 -17.65 -1.27 -4.77
C LEU A 159 -17.24 -0.39 -3.59
N VAL A 160 -18.08 -0.38 -2.55
CA VAL A 160 -17.84 0.42 -1.36
C VAL A 160 -17.27 -0.48 -0.26
N GLU A 161 -16.12 -0.06 0.24
CA GLU A 161 -15.51 -0.54 1.48
C GLU A 161 -15.88 0.44 2.60
N GLY A 162 -16.40 -0.08 3.72
CA GLY A 162 -16.79 0.74 4.86
C GLY A 162 -15.94 0.46 6.09
N CYS A 163 -15.53 1.53 6.78
CA CYS A 163 -14.77 1.44 8.02
C CYS A 163 -15.71 1.30 9.22
N VAL A 164 -15.60 0.21 9.98
CA VAL A 164 -16.50 -0.06 11.11
C VAL A 164 -16.15 0.83 12.31
N ASP A 165 -14.85 0.89 12.63
CA ASP A 165 -14.28 1.64 13.75
C ASP A 165 -13.00 2.37 13.31
N GLU A 166 -12.63 3.44 14.02
CA GLU A 166 -11.41 4.17 13.74
C GLU A 166 -10.15 3.31 13.99
N ILE A 167 -9.23 3.32 13.02
CA ILE A 167 -7.92 2.68 13.15
C ILE A 167 -6.94 3.70 13.72
N ILE A 168 -6.30 3.32 14.84
CA ILE A 168 -5.43 4.21 15.62
C ILE A 168 -4.11 4.46 14.86
N GLN A 169 -3.64 5.70 14.92
CA GLN A 169 -2.34 6.12 14.42
C GLN A 169 -1.24 5.79 15.44
N SER A 170 -0.04 5.44 14.97
CA SER A 170 1.09 5.11 15.85
C SER A 170 1.49 6.21 16.86
N GLU A 171 1.14 7.48 16.60
CA GLU A 171 1.42 8.62 17.50
C GLU A 171 0.50 8.63 18.72
N ASP A 172 -0.63 7.91 18.65
CA ASP A 172 -1.63 7.75 19.71
C ASP A 172 -1.58 6.37 20.38
N ALA A 173 -0.53 5.57 20.06
CA ALA A 173 -0.31 4.19 20.55
C ALA A 173 0.06 4.15 22.04
N GLY A 174 -0.93 4.42 22.90
CA GLY A 174 -0.84 4.33 24.35
C GLY A 174 -2.16 4.01 25.04
N VAL A 175 -3.20 3.68 24.28
CA VAL A 175 -4.56 3.42 24.78
C VAL A 175 -4.92 1.95 24.50
N GLU A 176 -4.86 1.13 25.55
CA GLU A 176 -5.14 -0.32 25.55
C GLU A 176 -6.53 -0.70 25.00
N GLU A 177 -6.59 -1.88 24.36
CA GLU A 177 -7.66 -2.91 24.20
C GLU A 177 -9.16 -2.52 23.98
N GLY A 178 -9.58 -1.28 24.21
CA GLY A 178 -10.97 -0.82 24.19
C GLY A 178 -11.52 -0.40 22.82
N HIS A 179 -10.76 -0.59 21.74
CA HIS A 179 -11.09 -0.10 20.40
C HIS A 179 -11.18 -1.19 19.32
N LEU A 180 -11.08 -2.47 19.68
CA LEU A 180 -11.27 -3.56 18.72
C LEU A 180 -12.74 -3.67 18.31
N THR A 181 -12.98 -3.97 17.04
CA THR A 181 -14.34 -4.10 16.51
C THR A 181 -15.06 -5.31 17.11
N ASP A 182 -16.24 -5.06 17.66
CA ASP A 182 -17.11 -6.13 18.16
C ASP A 182 -17.77 -6.90 16.98
N PRO A 183 -17.82 -8.25 17.01
CA PRO A 183 -18.40 -9.02 15.91
C PRO A 183 -19.89 -8.73 15.64
N VAL A 184 -20.68 -8.38 16.66
CA VAL A 184 -22.09 -8.02 16.49
C VAL A 184 -22.21 -6.62 15.87
N GLN A 185 -21.29 -5.70 16.21
CA GLN A 185 -21.21 -4.41 15.54
C GLN A 185 -20.84 -4.55 14.05
N ALA A 186 -19.86 -5.38 13.71
CA ALA A 186 -19.51 -5.65 12.30
C ALA A 186 -20.69 -6.21 11.50
N GLU A 187 -21.42 -7.19 12.07
CA GLU A 187 -22.63 -7.76 11.45
C GLU A 187 -23.74 -6.70 11.26
N ARG A 188 -23.95 -5.85 12.27
CA ARG A 188 -24.90 -4.74 12.19
C ARG A 188 -24.51 -3.75 11.11
N PHE A 189 -23.23 -3.37 11.07
CA PHE A 189 -22.68 -2.42 10.10
C PHE A 189 -22.89 -2.92 8.68
N LEU A 190 -22.50 -4.16 8.37
CA LEU A 190 -22.70 -4.77 7.05
C LEU A 190 -24.19 -4.75 6.64
N ARG A 191 -25.07 -5.22 7.53
CA ARG A 191 -26.51 -5.34 7.25
C ARG A 191 -27.17 -3.98 6.97
N GLU A 192 -26.80 -2.95 7.72
CA GLU A 192 -27.44 -1.63 7.64
C GLU A 192 -26.82 -0.72 6.57
N THR A 193 -25.57 -0.96 6.16
CA THR A 193 -24.89 -0.17 5.12
C THR A 193 -24.92 -0.80 3.73
N GLY A 194 -24.90 -2.13 3.64
CA GLY A 194 -24.83 -2.84 2.36
C GLY A 194 -23.46 -2.73 1.65
N VAL A 195 -22.40 -2.39 2.37
CA VAL A 195 -21.03 -2.35 1.82
C VAL A 195 -20.58 -3.72 1.30
N ALA A 196 -19.67 -3.71 0.32
CA ALA A 196 -19.10 -4.94 -0.25
C ALA A 196 -17.98 -5.52 0.63
N LEU A 197 -17.26 -4.63 1.32
CA LEU A 197 -16.12 -4.96 2.17
C LEU A 197 -16.21 -4.17 3.49
N ILE A 198 -15.70 -4.74 4.58
CA ILE A 198 -15.64 -4.07 5.88
C ILE A 198 -14.21 -3.95 6.38
N VAL A 199 -13.90 -2.83 7.03
CA VAL A 199 -12.63 -2.61 7.71
C VAL A 199 -12.88 -2.66 9.23
N PRO A 200 -12.64 -3.80 9.89
CA PRO A 200 -12.66 -3.88 11.34
C PRO A 200 -11.31 -3.46 11.93
N ASN A 201 -11.33 -2.90 13.14
CA ASN A 201 -10.13 -2.71 13.95
C ASN A 201 -9.75 -4.05 14.62
N LEU A 202 -8.63 -4.61 14.17
CA LEU A 202 -8.08 -5.90 14.62
C LEU A 202 -6.74 -5.75 15.37
N GLY A 203 -6.46 -4.55 15.89
CA GLY A 203 -5.25 -4.23 16.68
C GLY A 203 -4.00 -3.91 15.86
N THR A 204 -4.13 -3.78 14.55
CA THR A 204 -3.07 -3.27 13.67
C THR A 204 -3.07 -1.74 13.66
N GLU A 205 -1.90 -1.13 13.52
CA GLU A 205 -1.73 0.32 13.60
C GLU A 205 -1.16 0.90 12.30
N HIS A 206 -1.57 2.12 11.98
CA HIS A 206 -0.95 2.86 10.88
C HIS A 206 0.44 3.34 11.30
N ARG A 207 1.44 3.02 10.47
CA ARG A 207 2.82 3.53 10.58
C ARG A 207 3.51 3.20 11.91
N SER A 208 3.26 2.01 12.46
CA SER A 208 3.77 1.61 13.78
C SER A 208 5.25 1.97 14.00
N THR A 209 5.47 2.78 15.04
CA THR A 209 6.78 3.13 15.60
C THR A 209 7.10 2.27 16.81
N ALA A 210 6.14 1.47 17.29
CA ALA A 210 6.22 0.66 18.50
C ALA A 210 6.30 -0.84 18.17
N ALA A 211 7.04 -1.59 18.98
CA ALA A 211 7.22 -3.03 18.83
C ALA A 211 6.00 -3.89 19.28
N VAL A 212 4.79 -3.32 19.37
CA VAL A 212 3.69 -3.87 20.21
C VAL A 212 2.35 -4.07 19.49
N ALA A 213 2.16 -3.61 18.25
CA ALA A 213 0.90 -3.87 17.53
C ALA A 213 0.69 -5.38 17.37
N ARG A 214 -0.44 -5.89 17.88
CA ARG A 214 -0.75 -7.32 17.89
C ARG A 214 -2.00 -7.56 17.06
N TYR A 215 -1.86 -8.42 16.06
CA TYR A 215 -3.01 -8.87 15.26
C TYR A 215 -3.88 -9.86 16.05
N HIS A 216 -5.19 -9.59 16.07
CA HIS A 216 -6.19 -10.43 16.75
C HIS A 216 -6.91 -11.38 15.76
N GLY A 217 -6.18 -12.38 15.23
CA GLY A 217 -6.75 -13.34 14.26
C GLY A 217 -7.96 -14.14 14.76
N ASP A 218 -8.01 -14.47 16.06
CA ASP A 218 -9.18 -15.16 16.65
C ASP A 218 -10.44 -14.28 16.63
N LEU A 219 -10.28 -12.95 16.75
CA LEU A 219 -11.38 -11.99 16.62
C LEU A 219 -11.80 -11.85 15.16
N ALA A 220 -10.84 -11.76 14.24
CA ALA A 220 -11.11 -11.76 12.79
C ALA A 220 -11.92 -12.99 12.38
N GLY A 221 -11.61 -14.17 12.94
CA GLY A 221 -12.38 -15.39 12.73
C GLY A 221 -13.83 -15.29 13.24
N GLN A 222 -14.05 -14.69 14.41
CA GLN A 222 -15.40 -14.47 14.94
C GLN A 222 -16.21 -13.49 14.08
N ILE A 223 -15.57 -12.47 13.51
CA ILE A 223 -16.20 -11.53 12.58
C ILE A 223 -16.54 -12.26 11.27
N ARG A 224 -15.59 -13.00 10.69
CA ARG A 224 -15.79 -13.84 9.49
C ARG A 224 -17.00 -14.76 9.64
N ASP A 225 -17.18 -15.41 10.78
CA ASP A 225 -18.28 -16.34 10.99
C ASP A 225 -19.68 -15.66 10.92
N ARG A 226 -19.73 -14.32 11.01
CA ARG A 226 -20.94 -13.51 10.91
C ARG A 226 -21.11 -12.82 9.56
N VAL A 227 -20.02 -12.35 8.97
CA VAL A 227 -20.05 -11.48 7.77
C VAL A 227 -19.46 -12.12 6.52
N GLY A 228 -18.82 -13.29 6.65
CA GLY A 228 -18.07 -13.95 5.58
C GLY A 228 -16.65 -13.41 5.41
N SER A 229 -15.98 -13.87 4.36
CA SER A 229 -14.60 -13.49 4.03
C SER A 229 -14.55 -12.20 3.21
N ILE A 230 -14.94 -11.08 3.84
CA ILE A 230 -15.00 -9.74 3.22
C ILE A 230 -14.24 -8.69 4.04
N GLN A 231 -13.46 -9.12 5.02
CA GLN A 231 -12.72 -8.21 5.89
C GLN A 231 -11.49 -7.66 5.17
N VAL A 232 -11.18 -6.40 5.42
CA VAL A 232 -9.98 -5.72 4.93
C VAL A 232 -9.10 -5.39 6.12
N LEU A 233 -7.83 -5.82 6.06
CA LEU A 233 -6.84 -5.50 7.08
C LEU A 233 -6.05 -4.25 6.68
N HIS A 234 -6.11 -3.24 7.55
CA HIS A 234 -5.33 -2.00 7.45
C HIS A 234 -4.19 -1.99 8.48
N GLY A 235 -3.30 -0.99 8.42
CA GLY A 235 -2.15 -0.91 9.34
C GLY A 235 -1.13 -2.05 9.22
N SER A 236 -1.15 -2.78 8.11
CA SER A 236 -0.52 -4.09 8.02
C SER A 236 1.01 -4.06 7.92
N SER A 237 1.63 -2.88 7.78
CA SER A 237 3.08 -2.71 7.93
C SER A 237 3.58 -3.10 9.34
N SER A 238 2.68 -3.16 10.33
CA SER A 238 2.96 -3.57 11.70
C SER A 238 2.71 -5.06 11.96
N LEU A 239 2.13 -5.78 10.97
CA LEU A 239 1.86 -7.21 11.07
C LEU A 239 3.16 -8.01 11.00
N ALA A 240 3.29 -9.02 11.86
CA ALA A 240 4.40 -9.97 11.78
C ALA A 240 4.28 -10.83 10.51
N ASP A 241 5.40 -11.06 9.83
CA ASP A 241 5.45 -11.89 8.62
C ASP A 241 4.86 -13.30 8.82
N ALA A 242 4.98 -13.84 10.03
CA ALA A 242 4.45 -15.14 10.40
C ALA A 242 2.90 -15.21 10.40
N ASP A 243 2.23 -14.07 10.51
CA ASP A 243 0.76 -13.99 10.48
C ASP A 243 0.20 -13.81 9.06
N LEU A 244 1.03 -13.54 8.04
CA LEU A 244 0.54 -13.36 6.67
C LEU A 244 -0.19 -14.61 6.12
N PRO A 245 0.34 -15.85 6.27
CA PRO A 245 -0.30 -17.03 5.66
C PRO A 245 -1.66 -17.40 6.26
N ARG A 246 -2.01 -16.89 7.45
CA ARG A 246 -3.30 -17.18 8.11
C ARG A 246 -4.42 -16.20 7.73
N LEU A 247 -4.10 -15.03 7.16
CA LEU A 247 -5.05 -13.94 6.95
C LEU A 247 -6.31 -14.35 6.16
N ALA A 248 -6.12 -15.06 5.04
CA ALA A 248 -7.25 -15.54 4.24
C ALA A 248 -8.15 -16.50 5.03
N GLY A 249 -7.53 -17.40 5.81
CA GLY A 249 -8.23 -18.31 6.71
C GLY A 249 -9.01 -17.58 7.79
N ASP A 250 -8.49 -16.47 8.30
CA ASP A 250 -9.14 -15.60 9.29
C ASP A 250 -10.27 -14.73 8.69
N GLY A 251 -10.49 -14.80 7.37
CA GLY A 251 -11.56 -14.09 6.65
C GLY A 251 -11.16 -12.73 6.09
N ILE A 252 -9.86 -12.44 6.07
CA ILE A 252 -9.30 -11.23 5.45
C ILE A 252 -9.14 -11.48 3.95
N VAL A 253 -9.87 -10.72 3.12
CA VAL A 253 -9.80 -10.83 1.65
C VAL A 253 -8.93 -9.75 1.02
N LYS A 254 -8.66 -8.65 1.74
CA LYS A 254 -7.80 -7.55 1.28
C LYS A 254 -6.81 -7.13 2.36
N PHE A 255 -5.55 -6.93 1.98
CA PHE A 255 -4.45 -6.54 2.85
C PHE A 255 -3.83 -5.21 2.40
N ASN A 256 -3.96 -4.15 3.19
CA ASN A 256 -3.44 -2.82 2.86
C ASN A 256 -1.99 -2.63 3.32
N VAL A 257 -1.12 -2.12 2.44
CA VAL A 257 0.29 -1.89 2.75
C VAL A 257 0.90 -0.71 1.99
N TRP A 258 1.72 0.08 2.68
CA TRP A 258 2.41 1.23 2.09
C TRP A 258 3.77 1.53 2.74
N SER A 259 3.77 1.93 4.03
CA SER A 259 4.93 2.54 4.69
C SER A 259 6.20 1.68 4.72
N ILE A 260 6.06 0.36 4.61
CA ILE A 260 7.21 -0.55 4.52
C ILE A 260 8.01 -0.36 3.23
N PHE A 261 7.36 0.03 2.12
CA PHE A 261 8.05 0.27 0.84
C PHE A 261 8.93 1.51 0.93
N GLU A 262 8.40 2.61 1.48
CA GLU A 262 9.18 3.83 1.67
C GLU A 262 10.34 3.61 2.65
N ARG A 263 10.12 2.84 3.73
CA ARG A 263 11.17 2.50 4.68
C ARG A 263 12.27 1.65 4.04
N LEU A 264 11.92 0.55 3.37
CA LEU A 264 12.91 -0.37 2.79
C LEU A 264 13.63 0.27 1.59
N GLY A 265 12.90 0.94 0.71
CA GLY A 265 13.46 1.66 -0.43
C GLY A 265 14.37 2.80 0.02
N GLY A 266 13.95 3.59 1.01
CA GLY A 266 14.79 4.64 1.60
C GLY A 266 16.07 4.10 2.23
N GLN A 267 15.99 2.99 2.97
CA GLN A 267 17.17 2.31 3.53
C GLN A 267 18.11 1.79 2.44
N ALA A 268 17.58 1.24 1.34
CA ALA A 268 18.37 0.75 0.21
C ALA A 268 19.11 1.91 -0.49
N VAL A 269 18.40 3.00 -0.78
CA VAL A 269 19.00 4.22 -1.35
C VAL A 269 20.07 4.79 -0.44
N ALA A 270 19.81 4.89 0.87
CA ALA A 270 20.77 5.39 1.83
C ALA A 270 22.06 4.54 1.85
N ARG A 271 21.94 3.22 1.93
CA ARG A 271 23.09 2.29 1.87
C ARG A 271 23.88 2.47 0.56
N HIS A 272 23.17 2.56 -0.56
CA HIS A 272 23.79 2.74 -1.87
C HIS A 272 24.55 4.07 -1.97
N VAL A 273 23.96 5.17 -1.51
CA VAL A 273 24.62 6.49 -1.48
C VAL A 273 25.82 6.48 -0.55
N PHE A 274 25.68 5.95 0.67
CA PHE A 274 26.77 5.91 1.65
C PHE A 274 27.95 5.07 1.17
N HIS A 275 27.69 3.94 0.52
CA HIS A 275 28.75 3.12 -0.08
C HIS A 275 29.49 3.87 -1.21
N ASN A 276 28.86 4.86 -1.84
CA ASN A 276 29.42 5.60 -2.98
C ASN A 276 29.87 7.04 -2.66
N LEU A 277 29.98 7.42 -1.38
CA LEU A 277 30.34 8.79 -0.97
C LEU A 277 31.69 9.26 -1.51
N GLY A 278 32.70 8.38 -1.54
CA GLY A 278 34.02 8.71 -2.11
C GLY A 278 33.97 9.10 -3.60
N ASN A 279 32.91 8.70 -4.32
CA ASN A 279 32.68 9.10 -5.71
C ASN A 279 32.01 10.48 -5.84
N MET A 280 31.50 11.06 -4.74
CA MET A 280 30.85 12.38 -4.69
C MET A 280 31.72 13.44 -4.06
N LEU A 281 32.46 13.06 -3.02
CA LEU A 281 33.16 13.97 -2.14
C LEU A 281 34.61 13.51 -2.00
N PRO A 282 35.60 14.43 -2.14
CA PRO A 282 36.97 14.10 -1.86
C PRO A 282 37.16 13.86 -0.35
N GLU A 283 38.21 13.13 0.03
CA GLU A 283 38.51 12.80 1.43
C GLU A 283 38.42 14.00 2.41
N PRO A 284 38.93 15.21 2.11
CA PRO A 284 38.79 16.35 3.03
C PRO A 284 37.33 16.73 3.33
N ALA A 285 36.42 16.59 2.36
CA ALA A 285 34.99 16.86 2.55
C ALA A 285 34.32 15.77 3.40
N LEU A 286 34.71 14.50 3.22
CA LEU A 286 34.24 13.42 4.08
C LEU A 286 34.68 13.62 5.53
N ARG A 287 35.94 14.02 5.75
CA ARG A 287 36.46 14.33 7.09
C ARG A 287 35.74 15.52 7.74
N ALA A 288 35.34 16.52 6.95
CA ALA A 288 34.51 17.62 7.45
C ALA A 288 33.14 17.11 7.94
N TRP A 289 32.47 16.27 7.15
CA TRP A 289 31.18 15.68 7.54
C TRP A 289 31.30 14.75 8.77
N GLN A 290 32.41 14.04 8.93
CA GLN A 290 32.71 13.30 10.16
C GLN A 290 32.84 14.24 11.36
N ALA A 291 33.59 15.34 11.22
CA ALA A 291 33.78 16.33 12.29
C ALA A 291 32.45 17.01 12.69
N GLU A 292 31.51 17.14 11.75
CA GLU A 292 30.14 17.61 11.98
C GLU A 292 29.22 16.55 12.62
N GLY A 293 29.69 15.31 12.77
CA GLY A 293 28.93 14.19 13.32
C GLY A 293 27.94 13.55 12.34
N LEU A 294 28.05 13.85 11.05
CA LEU A 294 27.19 13.28 10.00
C LEU A 294 27.64 11.89 9.55
N LEU A 295 28.91 11.52 9.76
CA LEU A 295 29.50 10.24 9.40
C LEU A 295 30.24 9.61 10.59
N GLY A 296 30.22 8.28 10.69
CA GLY A 296 30.98 7.52 11.67
C GLY A 296 32.39 7.15 11.18
N ASP A 297 33.23 6.64 12.08
CA ASP A 297 34.63 6.29 11.80
C ASP A 297 34.82 5.23 10.71
N THR A 298 33.79 4.40 10.48
CA THR A 298 33.78 3.35 9.45
C THR A 298 33.88 3.88 8.01
N CYS A 299 33.63 5.18 7.79
CA CYS A 299 33.78 5.81 6.48
C CYS A 299 35.26 6.01 6.06
N PHE A 300 36.23 5.74 6.95
CA PHE A 300 37.67 5.89 6.70
C PHE A 300 38.45 4.60 6.86
N ASP A 301 37.79 3.44 6.75
CA ASP A 301 38.51 2.18 6.63
C ASP A 301 39.53 2.29 5.48
N PRO A 302 40.82 1.92 5.69
CA PRO A 302 41.85 2.06 4.67
C PRO A 302 41.47 1.45 3.32
N SER A 303 40.73 0.33 3.31
CA SER A 303 40.28 -0.27 2.05
C SER A 303 39.24 0.61 1.35
N TYR A 304 38.33 1.24 2.11
CA TYR A 304 37.34 2.16 1.55
C TYR A 304 38.01 3.41 0.96
N ILE A 305 38.99 3.97 1.67
CA ILE A 305 39.70 5.16 1.22
C ILE A 305 40.48 4.87 -0.06
N ASP A 306 41.22 3.77 -0.09
CA ASP A 306 42.05 3.39 -1.23
C ASP A 306 41.23 3.02 -2.48
N ASP A 307 40.09 2.35 -2.31
CA ASP A 307 39.24 1.91 -3.43
C ASP A 307 38.27 3.00 -3.94
N HIS A 308 37.84 3.92 -3.05
CA HIS A 308 36.73 4.83 -3.35
C HIS A 308 37.03 6.33 -3.18
N CYS A 309 38.02 6.72 -2.38
CA CYS A 309 38.27 8.13 -2.05
C CYS A 309 39.57 8.71 -2.64
N GLN A 310 40.49 7.86 -3.10
CA GLN A 310 41.74 8.32 -3.72
C GLN A 310 41.56 8.58 -5.22
N GLY A 311 41.71 9.84 -5.64
CA GLY A 311 41.78 10.23 -7.06
C GLY A 311 41.02 11.51 -7.43
N THR A 312 41.04 11.85 -8.73
CA THR A 312 40.16 12.88 -9.31
C THR A 312 38.73 12.35 -9.31
N LEU A 313 37.74 13.16 -8.91
CA LEU A 313 36.31 12.79 -9.01
C LEU A 313 36.01 12.26 -10.42
N GLY A 314 35.91 10.93 -10.53
CA GLY A 314 35.76 10.27 -11.82
C GLY A 314 34.31 10.40 -12.31
N PRO A 315 34.04 10.17 -13.61
CA PRO A 315 32.68 10.08 -14.14
C PRO A 315 32.01 8.76 -13.73
N LYS A 316 32.06 8.41 -12.45
CA LYS A 316 31.33 7.27 -11.85
C LYS A 316 29.86 7.64 -11.62
N GLY A 317 29.28 8.35 -12.60
CA GLY A 317 27.93 8.90 -12.52
C GLY A 317 26.87 7.82 -12.33
N TRP A 318 27.12 6.58 -12.76
CA TRP A 318 26.14 5.48 -12.69
C TRP A 318 25.60 5.23 -11.27
N ALA A 319 26.44 5.36 -10.24
CA ALA A 319 26.04 5.11 -8.87
C ALA A 319 25.20 6.26 -8.27
N LEU A 320 25.18 7.43 -8.91
CA LEU A 320 24.64 8.66 -8.34
C LEU A 320 23.51 9.27 -9.18
N VAL A 321 23.52 9.02 -10.50
CA VAL A 321 22.42 9.36 -11.39
C VAL A 321 21.14 8.69 -10.90
N GLU A 322 20.02 9.29 -11.24
CA GLU A 322 18.69 8.84 -10.82
C GLU A 322 18.49 7.35 -11.03
N ARG A 323 19.03 6.79 -12.12
CA ARG A 323 18.98 5.36 -12.41
C ARG A 323 19.53 4.49 -11.27
N GLY A 324 20.74 4.77 -10.75
CA GLY A 324 21.33 3.91 -9.72
C GLY A 324 20.52 3.89 -8.43
N ARG A 325 20.05 5.08 -8.00
CA ARG A 325 19.19 5.23 -6.81
C ARG A 325 17.81 4.61 -7.02
N ARG A 326 17.24 4.78 -8.21
CA ARG A 326 15.96 4.16 -8.60
C ARG A 326 16.07 2.64 -8.56
N ASP A 327 17.07 2.06 -9.22
CA ASP A 327 17.19 0.62 -9.40
C ASP A 327 17.33 -0.10 -8.03
N VAL A 328 18.11 0.43 -7.08
CA VAL A 328 18.23 -0.15 -5.72
C VAL A 328 16.97 0.04 -4.86
N TRP A 329 16.24 1.14 -5.05
CA TRP A 329 14.96 1.34 -4.39
C TRP A 329 13.95 0.30 -4.90
N GLU A 330 13.86 0.15 -6.22
CA GLU A 330 12.93 -0.76 -6.88
C GLU A 330 13.21 -2.22 -6.51
N GLU A 331 14.47 -2.63 -6.49
CA GLU A 331 14.84 -3.99 -6.08
C GLU A 331 14.37 -4.30 -4.65
N ALA A 332 14.63 -3.39 -3.70
CA ALA A 332 14.23 -3.58 -2.30
C ALA A 332 12.70 -3.63 -2.12
N VAL A 333 11.98 -2.76 -2.82
CA VAL A 333 10.51 -2.68 -2.74
C VAL A 333 9.85 -3.86 -3.45
N MET A 334 10.30 -4.20 -4.66
CA MET A 334 9.78 -5.36 -5.41
C MET A 334 10.01 -6.66 -4.66
N ALA A 335 11.18 -6.85 -4.03
CA ALA A 335 11.43 -8.04 -3.21
C ALA A 335 10.38 -8.20 -2.10
N ARG A 336 9.97 -7.09 -1.48
CA ARG A 336 8.92 -7.12 -0.46
C ARG A 336 7.53 -7.31 -1.03
N MET A 337 7.21 -6.73 -2.17
CA MET A 337 5.93 -6.94 -2.86
C MET A 337 5.76 -8.41 -3.28
N VAL A 338 6.78 -9.00 -3.92
CA VAL A 338 6.80 -10.43 -4.29
C VAL A 338 6.67 -11.31 -3.05
N PHE A 339 7.36 -10.98 -1.96
CA PHE A 339 7.20 -11.69 -0.69
C PHE A 339 5.74 -11.69 -0.22
N TYR A 340 5.03 -10.56 -0.27
CA TYR A 340 3.61 -10.53 0.09
C TYR A 340 2.75 -11.40 -0.82
N LEU A 341 2.97 -11.35 -2.14
CA LEU A 341 2.24 -12.21 -3.09
C LEU A 341 2.43 -13.70 -2.75
N GLU A 342 3.66 -14.13 -2.47
CA GLU A 342 3.97 -15.50 -2.04
C GLU A 342 3.24 -15.88 -0.74
N GLN A 343 3.30 -15.02 0.28
CA GLN A 343 2.72 -15.33 1.60
C GLN A 343 1.20 -15.28 1.61
N LEU A 344 0.58 -14.55 0.68
CA LEU A 344 -0.87 -14.33 0.65
C LEU A 344 -1.58 -15.20 -0.38
N GLY A 345 -0.92 -16.26 -0.84
CA GLY A 345 -1.53 -17.37 -1.56
C GLY A 345 -1.66 -17.20 -3.07
N TYR A 346 -1.06 -16.16 -3.66
CA TYR A 346 -1.22 -15.85 -5.08
C TYR A 346 -0.78 -16.96 -6.05
N ALA A 347 0.07 -17.89 -5.61
CA ALA A 347 0.44 -19.06 -6.41
C ALA A 347 -0.76 -19.98 -6.74
N ASN A 348 -1.87 -19.83 -6.02
CA ASN A 348 -3.12 -20.56 -6.25
C ASN A 348 -4.09 -19.81 -7.19
N TRP A 349 -3.73 -18.64 -7.71
CA TRP A 349 -4.58 -17.88 -8.64
C TRP A 349 -4.69 -18.62 -9.98
N HIS A 350 -5.91 -18.74 -10.53
CA HIS A 350 -6.18 -19.50 -11.76
C HIS A 350 -7.34 -18.95 -12.58
#